data_AF-A0A132MLU9-F1
#
_entry.id   AF-A0A132MLU9-F1
#
_cell.length_a   1.000
_cell.length_b   1.000
_cell.length_c   1.000
_cell.angle_alpha   90.00
_cell.angle_beta   90.00
_cell.angle_gamma   90.00
#
_symmetry.space_group_name_H-M   'P 1'
#
loop_
_entity.id
_entity.type
_entity.pdbx_description
1 polymer ?
#
loop_
_entity_poly.entity_id
_entity_poly.type
_entity_poly.pdbx_seq_one_letter_code
_entity_poly.pdbx_strand_id
1 'polypeptide(L)' 'MKAREVNRAIERRGGYLIRQVGSHRRYEAKRGDVVCHTTVPQHPGDIPAGTLRAIERDMEPVFGKGWLR' A
#
# COMPACT_ATOMS: atom_id res chain seq x y z
N MET A 1 1.86 -11.08 6.41
CA MET A 1 2.02 -9.64 6.69
C MET A 1 0.66 -9.07 7.00
N LYS A 2 0.52 -8.47 8.18
CA LYS A 2 -0.73 -7.87 8.67
C LYS A 2 -0.97 -6.52 8.00
N ALA A 3 -2.24 -6.09 7.92
CA ALA A 3 -2.61 -4.79 7.37
C ALA A 3 -1.82 -3.61 7.97
N ARG A 4 -1.61 -3.64 9.30
CA ARG A 4 -0.81 -2.61 10.01
C ARG A 4 0.64 -2.52 9.52
N GLU A 5 1.22 -3.62 9.06
CA GLU A 5 2.61 -3.67 8.60
C GLU A 5 2.72 -3.08 7.20
N VAL A 6 1.77 -3.40 6.32
CA VAL A 6 1.63 -2.79 4.99
C VAL A 6 1.42 -1.28 5.10
N ASN A 7 0.47 -0.84 5.94
CA ASN A 7 0.23 0.59 6.18
C ASN A 7 1.52 1.31 6.60
N ARG A 8 2.22 0.78 7.61
CA ARG A 8 3.50 1.33 8.08
C ARG A 8 4.59 1.30 7.01
N ALA A 9 4.60 0.32 6.12
CA ALA A 9 5.58 0.22 5.04
C ALA A 9 5.34 1.29 3.97
N ILE A 10 4.07 1.60 3.66
CA ILE A 10 3.66 2.69 2.76
C ILE A 10 3.99 4.04 3.38
N GLU A 11 3.58 4.27 4.63
CA GLU A 11 3.78 5.54 5.34
C GLU A 11 5.26 5.89 5.50
N ARG A 12 6.11 4.92 5.84
CA ARG A 12 7.58 5.12 5.93
C ARG A 12 8.25 5.50 4.61
N ARG A 13 7.61 5.21 3.48
CA ARG A 13 8.12 5.55 2.14
C ARG A 13 7.50 6.84 1.59
N GLY A 14 6.73 7.55 2.40
CA GLY A 14 6.10 8.82 2.03
C GLY A 14 4.72 8.67 1.38
N GLY A 15 4.13 7.47 1.37
CA GLY A 15 2.74 7.31 1.00
C GLY A 15 1.80 7.80 2.11
N TYR A 16 0.65 8.34 1.73
CA TYR A 16 -0.33 8.90 2.67
C TYR A 16 -1.72 8.35 2.39
N LEU A 17 -2.52 8.23 3.45
CA LEU A 17 -3.91 7.81 3.37
C LEU A 17 -4.74 8.93 2.73
N ILE A 18 -5.45 8.62 1.64
CA ILE A 18 -6.34 9.59 0.96
C ILE A 18 -7.81 9.35 1.26
N ARG A 19 -8.20 8.11 1.58
CA ARG A 19 -9.60 7.76 1.87
C ARG A 19 -9.69 6.47 2.66
N GLN A 20 -10.71 6.35 3.51
CA GLN A 20 -11.14 5.08 4.10
C GLN A 20 -12.62 4.84 3.83
N VAL A 21 -12.98 3.64 3.39
CA VAL A 21 -14.37 3.18 3.23
C VAL A 21 -14.50 1.82 3.89
N GLY A 22 -15.26 1.77 5.00
CA GLY A 22 -15.33 0.58 5.84
C GLY A 22 -13.95 0.10 6.28
N SER A 23 -13.67 -1.19 6.07
CA SER A 23 -12.39 -1.84 6.37
C SER A 23 -11.35 -1.70 5.26
N HIS A 24 -11.48 -0.75 4.33
CA HIS A 24 -10.50 -0.54 3.25
C HIS A 24 -9.90 0.86 3.31
N ARG A 25 -8.57 0.93 3.26
CA ARG A 25 -7.81 2.18 3.19
C ARG A 25 -7.21 2.36 1.81
N ARG A 26 -7.37 3.54 1.24
CA ARG A 26 -6.76 3.93 -0.04
C ARG A 26 -5.55 4.81 0.25
N TYR A 27 -4.37 4.35 -0.16
CA TYR A 27 -3.13 5.09 -0.06
C TYR A 27 -2.73 5.66 -1.42
N GLU A 28 -2.05 6.80 -1.40
CA GLU A 28 -1.42 7.45 -2.54
C GLU A 28 0.05 7.73 -2.23
N ALA A 29 0.91 7.70 -3.23
CA ALA A 29 2.28 8.20 -3.13
C ALA A 29 2.65 8.95 -4.41
N LYS A 30 3.59 9.89 -4.29
CA LYS A 30 4.05 10.75 -5.39
C LYS A 30 5.57 10.85 -5.42
N ARG A 31 6.15 10.84 -6.62
CA ARG A 31 7.57 11.14 -6.87
C ARG A 31 7.68 11.87 -8.21
N GLY A 32 7.95 13.17 -8.16
CA GLY A 32 7.84 14.04 -9.35
C GLY A 32 6.41 14.01 -9.90
N ASP A 33 6.30 13.83 -11.21
CA ASP A 33 5.00 13.72 -11.91
C ASP A 33 4.36 12.32 -11.80
N VAL A 34 5.05 11.35 -11.20
CA VAL A 34 4.53 9.99 -11.03
C VAL A 34 3.67 9.91 -9.76
N VAL A 35 2.44 9.46 -9.93
CA VAL A 35 1.48 9.20 -8.85
C VAL A 35 1.05 7.74 -8.92
N CYS A 36 1.03 7.07 -7.76
CA CYS A 36 0.49 5.72 -7.65
C CYS A 36 -0.47 5.61 -6.47
N HIS A 37 -1.35 4.62 -6.50
CA HIS A 37 -2.33 4.40 -5.44
C HIS A 37 -2.60 2.91 -5.25
N THR A 38 -2.98 2.51 -4.04
CA THR A 38 -3.41 1.14 -3.77
C THR A 38 -4.44 1.10 -2.65
N THR A 39 -5.20 0.00 -2.58
CA THR A 39 -6.19 -0.24 -1.53
C THR A 39 -5.70 -1.36 -0.62
N VAL A 40 -5.57 -1.06 0.67
CA VAL A 40 -5.15 -2.03 1.70
C VAL A 40 -6.37 -2.47 2.52
N PRO A 41 -6.75 -3.77 2.50
CA PRO A 41 -7.78 -4.29 3.37
C PRO A 41 -7.30 -4.29 4.84
N GLN A 42 -8.19 -3.96 5.76
CA GLN A 42 -7.93 -3.78 7.19
C GLN A 42 -8.61 -4.87 8.03
N HIS A 43 -8.82 -6.06 7.47
CA HIS A 43 -9.34 -7.19 8.23
C HIS A 43 -8.25 -7.82 9.12
N PRO A 44 -8.63 -8.46 10.25
CA PRO A 44 -7.69 -9.24 11.05
C PRO A 44 -7.00 -10.34 10.24
N GLY A 45 -5.85 -10.80 10.76
CA GLY A 45 -5.04 -11.83 10.13
C GLY A 45 -4.03 -11.29 9.11
N ASP A 46 -3.41 -12.21 8.38
CA ASP A 46 -2.47 -11.89 7.33
C ASP A 46 -3.20 -11.54 6.02
N ILE A 47 -2.66 -10.55 5.30
CA ILE A 47 -3.10 -10.26 3.94
C ILE A 47 -2.64 -11.41 3.03
N PRO A 48 -3.54 -11.97 2.18
CA PRO A 48 -3.18 -13.02 1.24
C PRO A 48 -2.03 -12.61 0.32
N ALA A 49 -1.16 -13.57 -0.04
CA ALA A 49 0.01 -13.30 -0.87
C ALA A 49 -0.32 -12.65 -2.22
N GLY A 50 -1.45 -13.02 -2.84
CA GLY A 50 -1.92 -12.39 -4.08
C GLY A 50 -2.24 -10.91 -3.90
N THR A 51 -2.87 -10.55 -2.78
CA THR A 51 -3.19 -9.16 -2.43
C THR A 51 -1.92 -8.37 -2.09
N LEU A 52 -0.97 -8.96 -1.38
CA LEU A 52 0.34 -8.33 -1.14
C LEU A 52 1.08 -8.03 -2.45
N ARG A 53 1.09 -8.97 -3.40
CA ARG A 53 1.69 -8.76 -4.73
C ARG A 53 0.98 -7.69 -5.54
N ALA A 54 -0.34 -7.58 -5.43
CA ALA A 54 -1.10 -6.51 -6.08
C ALA A 54 -0.73 -5.16 -5.48
N ILE A 55 -0.73 -5.03 -4.16
CA ILE A 55 -0.31 -3.80 -3.44
C ILE A 55 1.12 -3.41 -3.83
N GLU A 56 2.04 -4.39 -3.87
CA GLU A 56 3.43 -4.14 -4.26
C GLU A 56 3.51 -3.56 -5.67
N ARG A 57 2.86 -4.19 -6.65
CA ARG A 57 2.84 -3.74 -8.06
C ARG A 57 2.18 -2.38 -8.22
N ASP A 58 1.08 -2.12 -7.53
CA ASP A 58 0.34 -0.87 -7.63
C ASP A 58 1.21 0.34 -7.22
N MET A 59 2.07 0.16 -6.21
CA MET A 59 2.92 1.23 -5.66
C MET A 59 4.35 1.23 -6.22
N GLU A 60 4.72 0.23 -7.02
CA GLU A 60 6.04 0.08 -7.67
C GLU A 60 6.49 1.34 -8.44
N PRO A 61 5.62 2.08 -9.17
CA PRO A 61 6.06 3.28 -9.91
C PRO A 61 6.72 4.36 -9.03
N VAL A 62 6.32 4.46 -7.75
CA VAL A 62 6.87 5.46 -6.83
C VAL A 62 7.88 4.85 -5.86
N PHE A 63 7.63 3.64 -5.36
CA PHE A 63 8.47 3.01 -4.34
C PHE A 63 9.59 2.11 -4.89
N GLY A 64 9.53 1.77 -6.18
CA GLY A 64 10.45 0.84 -6.82
C GLY A 64 10.07 -0.63 -6.60
N LYS A 65 10.67 -1.51 -7.40
CA LYS A 65 10.38 -2.95 -7.38
C LYS A 65 10.79 -3.59 -6.06
N GLY A 66 9.94 -4.48 -5.54
CA GLY A 66 10.26 -5.25 -4.33
C GLY A 66 10.14 -4.45 -3.02
N TRP A 67 9.48 -3.29 -3.03
CA TRP A 67 9.46 -2.38 -1.88
C TRP A 67 8.74 -2.95 -0.65
N LEU A 68 7.90 -3.97 -0.82
CA LEU A 68 7.11 -4.58 0.26
C LEU A 68 7.79 -5.83 0.86
N ARG A 69 9.02 -6.13 0.44
CA ARG A 69 9.85 -7.22 0.98
C ARG A 69 10.51 -6.86 2.31
#